data_AF-M7XC45-F1
#
_entry.id   AF-M7XC45-F1
#
_cell.length_a   1.000
_cell.length_b   1.000
_cell.length_c   1.000
_cell.angle_alpha   90.00
_cell.angle_beta   90.00
_cell.angle_gamma   90.00
#
_symmetry.space_group_name_H-M   'P 1'
#
loop_
_entity.id
_entity.type
_entity.pdbx_description
1 polymer ?
#
loop_
_entity_poly.entity_id
_entity_poly.type
_entity_poly.pdbx_seq_one_letter_code
_entity_poly.pdbx_strand_id
1 'polypeptide(L)'
;MEYDLAALEDEIRSLGEFTESLFLRQDELISTGDRTLYKIDGVAANSEPGADPKKSSLYITQLATDLRKVEDMILVTNPLDSVFRKILQKYPVVSQVYFNSSIQLNRLFPPYNVYEMLEPDLDLTAFNFYYEADEAHNPERKPVWVDAMYIDPVGRGWMITLTQPVYHMEELKLVLGMDLTLNDIIENYINKTSHQILIIDKEGTVVAGKSKTIEVFSLPPLKNHTYTQTITSDSFRKEDFNLFKSRNGEVRRIADGIINHQQSEVWMTVGQRKIKVVSKKTSKLDWFVLEIFL
;
A
#
# COMPACT_ATOMS: atom_id res chain seq x y z
N MET A 1 -0.97 2.77 15.21
CA MET A 1 -0.43 1.96 14.11
C MET A 1 -1.05 0.57 14.09
N GLU A 2 -0.65 -0.41 14.91
CA GLU A 2 -1.23 -1.78 14.87
C GLU A 2 -2.77 -1.82 14.93
N TYR A 3 -3.36 -1.06 15.86
CA TYR A 3 -4.83 -0.94 15.95
C TYR A 3 -5.45 -0.37 14.66
N ASP A 4 -4.81 0.64 14.08
CA ASP A 4 -5.31 1.30 12.87
C ASP A 4 -5.15 0.41 11.63
N LEU A 5 -4.06 -0.37 11.54
CA LEU A 5 -3.86 -1.36 10.48
C LEU A 5 -4.90 -2.49 10.58
N ALA A 6 -5.22 -2.94 11.80
CA ALA A 6 -6.30 -3.91 12.01
C ALA A 6 -7.67 -3.33 11.60
N ALA A 7 -7.94 -2.06 11.91
CA ALA A 7 -9.18 -1.40 11.48
C ALA A 7 -9.29 -1.28 9.94
N LEU A 8 -8.16 -1.22 9.22
CA LEU A 8 -8.14 -1.24 7.76
C LEU A 8 -8.41 -2.63 7.18
N GLU A 9 -7.95 -3.70 7.85
CA GLU A 9 -8.33 -5.08 7.49
C GLU A 9 -9.83 -5.32 7.62
N ASP A 10 -10.45 -4.79 8.67
CA ASP A 10 -11.91 -4.87 8.84
C ASP A 10 -12.65 -4.03 7.80
N GLU A 11 -12.11 -2.84 7.45
CA GLU A 11 -12.69 -1.98 6.42
C GLU A 11 -12.62 -2.62 5.03
N ILE A 12 -11.46 -3.17 4.63
CA ILE A 12 -11.32 -3.79 3.30
C ILE A 12 -12.14 -5.08 3.19
N ARG A 13 -12.30 -5.82 4.29
CA ARG A 13 -13.21 -6.97 4.36
C ARG A 13 -14.65 -6.54 4.14
N SER A 14 -15.09 -5.49 4.85
CA SER A 14 -16.44 -4.92 4.68
C SER A 14 -16.66 -4.41 3.26
N LEU A 15 -15.65 -3.82 2.62
CA LEU A 15 -15.68 -3.41 1.22
C LEU A 15 -15.78 -4.62 0.28
N GLY A 16 -15.06 -5.71 0.57
CA GLY A 16 -15.16 -6.98 -0.13
C GLY A 16 -16.58 -7.53 -0.08
N GLU A 17 -17.15 -7.69 1.12
CA GLU A 17 -18.52 -8.17 1.34
C GLU A 17 -19.57 -7.29 0.63
N PHE A 18 -19.40 -5.98 0.69
CA PHE A 18 -20.25 -5.05 -0.07
C PHE A 18 -20.13 -5.30 -1.58
N THR A 19 -18.91 -5.49 -2.09
CA THR A 19 -18.68 -5.73 -3.52
C THR A 19 -19.24 -7.08 -3.97
N GLU A 20 -19.12 -8.14 -3.16
CA GLU A 20 -19.77 -9.44 -3.40
C GLU A 20 -21.30 -9.29 -3.50
N SER A 21 -21.89 -8.45 -2.63
CA SER A 21 -23.34 -8.18 -2.68
C SER A 21 -23.80 -7.50 -3.98
N LEU A 22 -22.91 -6.76 -4.66
CA LEU A 22 -23.20 -6.18 -5.98
C LEU A 22 -23.29 -7.28 -7.05
N PHE A 23 -22.39 -8.27 -7.01
CA PHE A 23 -22.42 -9.39 -7.94
C PHE A 23 -23.65 -10.29 -7.77
N LEU A 24 -24.17 -10.42 -6.55
CA LEU A 24 -25.46 -11.11 -6.31
C LEU A 24 -26.65 -10.43 -7.01
N ARG A 25 -26.51 -9.15 -7.38
CA ARG A 25 -27.55 -8.34 -8.05
C ARG A 25 -27.12 -7.88 -9.44
N GLN A 26 -26.14 -8.55 -10.06
CA GLN A 26 -25.54 -8.09 -11.31
C GLN A 26 -26.56 -7.89 -12.44
N ASP A 27 -27.53 -8.79 -12.61
CA ASP A 27 -28.54 -8.69 -13.68
C ASP A 27 -29.39 -7.41 -13.55
N GLU A 28 -29.79 -7.08 -12.32
CA GLU A 28 -30.52 -5.84 -12.01
C GLU A 28 -29.64 -4.64 -12.36
N LEU A 29 -28.42 -4.58 -11.84
CA LEU A 29 -27.49 -3.47 -12.02
C LEU A 29 -27.12 -3.25 -13.50
N ILE A 30 -26.94 -4.31 -14.28
CA ILE A 30 -26.67 -4.23 -15.73
C ILE A 30 -27.91 -3.73 -16.48
N SER A 31 -29.10 -4.18 -16.10
CA SER A 31 -30.36 -3.81 -16.78
C SER A 31 -30.76 -2.36 -16.53
N THR A 32 -30.55 -1.83 -15.32
CA THR A 32 -30.97 -0.47 -14.91
C THR A 32 -29.83 0.54 -14.84
N GLY A 33 -28.58 0.10 -15.00
CA GLY A 33 -27.40 0.94 -14.82
C GLY A 33 -27.30 2.08 -15.83
N ASP A 34 -26.86 3.25 -15.35
CA ASP A 34 -26.61 4.41 -16.21
C ASP A 34 -25.33 4.20 -17.04
N ARG A 35 -25.52 3.83 -18.31
CA ARG A 35 -24.44 3.66 -19.29
C ARG A 35 -23.75 4.97 -19.69
N THR A 36 -24.27 6.12 -19.28
CA THR A 36 -23.66 7.42 -19.55
C THR A 36 -22.72 7.90 -18.43
N LEU A 37 -22.70 7.18 -17.29
CA LEU A 37 -21.93 7.58 -16.12
C LEU A 37 -20.41 7.62 -16.40
N TYR A 38 -19.92 6.65 -17.17
CA TYR A 38 -18.54 6.60 -17.64
C TYR A 38 -18.53 6.60 -19.17
N LYS A 39 -17.95 7.65 -19.75
CA LYS A 39 -17.64 7.70 -21.18
C LYS A 39 -16.22 7.22 -21.37
N ILE A 40 -16.08 6.05 -21.99
CA ILE A 40 -14.77 5.49 -22.34
C ILE A 40 -14.22 6.28 -23.54
N ASP A 41 -12.96 6.69 -23.42
CA ASP A 41 -12.15 7.29 -24.47
C ASP A 41 -10.83 6.51 -24.51
N GLY A 42 -10.52 5.88 -25.64
CA GLY A 42 -9.36 4.99 -25.75
C GLY A 42 -9.37 3.86 -24.70
N VAL A 43 -8.35 3.86 -23.85
CA VAL A 43 -8.15 2.88 -22.76
C VAL A 43 -8.65 3.39 -21.40
N ALA A 44 -9.28 4.57 -21.33
CA ALA A 44 -9.57 5.24 -20.08
C ALA A 44 -11.00 5.77 -19.99
N ALA A 45 -11.48 6.00 -18.78
CA ALA A 45 -12.63 6.86 -18.53
C ALA A 45 -12.37 7.70 -17.27
N ASN A 46 -12.81 8.95 -17.25
CA ASN A 46 -12.60 9.88 -16.13
C ASN A 46 -11.11 10.04 -15.74
N SER A 47 -10.24 10.26 -16.73
CA SER A 47 -8.80 10.54 -16.52
C SER A 47 -8.57 12.03 -16.29
N GLU A 48 -7.59 12.36 -15.45
CA GLU A 48 -7.06 13.72 -15.37
C GLU A 48 -6.25 14.06 -16.65
N PRO A 49 -6.12 15.35 -17.01
CA PRO A 49 -6.75 16.51 -16.40
C PRO A 49 -8.25 16.65 -16.74
N GLY A 50 -9.06 17.09 -15.77
CA GLY A 50 -10.49 17.39 -15.97
C GLY A 50 -11.43 16.26 -15.59
N ALA A 51 -10.97 15.30 -14.79
CA ALA A 51 -11.80 14.25 -14.24
C ALA A 51 -12.87 14.83 -13.28
N ASP A 52 -14.00 14.16 -13.17
CA ASP A 52 -14.95 14.40 -12.08
C ASP A 52 -14.32 13.89 -10.77
N PRO A 53 -14.02 14.76 -9.79
CA PRO A 53 -13.37 14.37 -8.54
C PRO A 53 -14.26 13.47 -7.66
N LYS A 54 -15.53 13.27 -8.03
CA LYS A 54 -16.46 12.38 -7.34
C LYS A 54 -16.44 10.95 -7.88
N LYS A 55 -15.73 10.69 -8.97
CA LYS A 55 -15.68 9.41 -9.68
C LYS A 55 -14.26 8.86 -9.64
N SER A 56 -14.14 7.55 -9.77
CA SER A 56 -12.85 6.88 -9.98
C SER A 56 -12.35 7.14 -11.40
N SER A 57 -11.06 6.98 -11.66
CA SER A 57 -10.58 6.76 -13.02
C SER A 57 -10.72 5.28 -13.35
N LEU A 58 -11.13 4.99 -14.58
CA LEU A 58 -11.14 3.64 -15.14
C LEU A 58 -10.01 3.49 -16.13
N TYR A 59 -9.35 2.35 -16.09
CA TYR A 59 -8.33 1.96 -17.05
C TYR A 59 -8.64 0.55 -17.55
N ILE A 60 -8.74 0.40 -18.87
CA ILE A 60 -9.08 -0.82 -19.59
C ILE A 60 -7.90 -1.12 -20.51
N THR A 61 -7.13 -2.15 -20.19
CA THR A 61 -5.92 -2.47 -20.94
C THR A 61 -6.28 -3.01 -22.32
N GLN A 62 -5.36 -2.89 -23.28
CA GLN A 62 -5.50 -3.48 -24.61
C GLN A 62 -5.52 -5.02 -24.59
N LEU A 63 -5.17 -5.64 -23.46
CA LEU A 63 -5.26 -7.09 -23.25
C LEU A 63 -6.69 -7.54 -22.91
N ALA A 64 -7.64 -6.62 -22.68
CA ALA A 64 -9.04 -6.94 -22.47
C ALA A 64 -9.65 -7.60 -23.73
N THR A 65 -10.05 -8.86 -23.61
CA THR A 65 -10.57 -9.65 -24.76
C THR A 65 -12.08 -9.62 -24.91
N ASP A 66 -12.83 -9.27 -23.85
CA ASP A 66 -14.29 -9.21 -23.85
C ASP A 66 -14.81 -7.89 -23.28
N LEU A 67 -14.96 -6.90 -24.17
CA LEU A 67 -15.41 -5.55 -23.79
C LEU A 67 -16.82 -5.53 -23.21
N ARG A 68 -17.69 -6.49 -23.55
CA ARG A 68 -19.04 -6.56 -22.94
C ARG A 68 -18.95 -6.91 -21.46
N LYS A 69 -18.09 -7.86 -21.10
CA LYS A 69 -17.82 -8.15 -19.68
C LYS A 69 -17.21 -6.97 -18.94
N VAL A 70 -16.37 -6.18 -19.61
CA VAL A 70 -15.82 -4.95 -19.03
C VAL A 70 -16.94 -3.94 -18.78
N GLU A 71 -17.82 -3.69 -19.76
CA GLU A 71 -18.98 -2.81 -19.60
C GLU A 71 -19.90 -3.27 -18.45
N ASP A 72 -20.22 -4.56 -18.39
CA ASP A 72 -21.02 -5.14 -17.32
C ASP A 72 -20.35 -4.96 -15.95
N MET A 73 -19.04 -5.22 -15.85
CA MET A 73 -18.26 -4.99 -14.62
C MET A 73 -18.27 -3.52 -14.20
N ILE A 74 -18.17 -2.58 -15.14
CA ILE A 74 -18.27 -1.14 -14.86
C ILE A 74 -19.64 -0.83 -14.25
N LEU A 75 -20.73 -1.31 -14.86
CA LEU A 75 -22.09 -1.08 -14.37
C LEU A 75 -22.31 -1.66 -12.96
N VAL A 76 -21.90 -2.92 -12.75
CA VAL A 76 -22.00 -3.61 -11.45
C VAL A 76 -21.22 -2.87 -10.37
N THR A 77 -20.04 -2.32 -10.70
CA THR A 77 -19.14 -1.68 -9.74
C THR A 77 -19.32 -0.17 -9.59
N ASN A 78 -20.24 0.47 -10.32
CA ASN A 78 -20.51 1.91 -10.20
C ASN A 78 -20.78 2.41 -8.77
N PRO A 79 -21.49 1.66 -7.89
CA PRO A 79 -21.69 2.06 -6.51
C PRO A 79 -20.38 2.28 -5.71
N LEU A 80 -19.28 1.64 -6.11
CA LEU A 80 -17.99 1.68 -5.40
C LEU A 80 -17.39 3.08 -5.33
N ASP A 81 -17.61 3.97 -6.30
CA ASP A 81 -17.05 5.33 -6.27
C ASP A 81 -17.42 6.09 -4.99
N SER A 82 -18.68 5.92 -4.56
CA SER A 82 -19.17 6.56 -3.33
C SER A 82 -18.58 5.95 -2.06
N VAL A 83 -18.28 4.65 -2.09
CA VAL A 83 -17.71 3.91 -0.97
C VAL A 83 -16.21 4.21 -0.85
N PHE A 84 -15.47 4.16 -1.95
CA PHE A 84 -14.05 4.52 -2.01
C PHE A 84 -13.81 5.92 -1.46
N ARG A 85 -14.63 6.90 -1.88
CA ARG A 85 -14.55 8.27 -1.34
C ARG A 85 -14.78 8.34 0.17
N LYS A 86 -15.75 7.59 0.70
CA LYS A 86 -16.01 7.55 2.16
C LYS A 86 -14.83 6.94 2.92
N ILE A 87 -14.18 5.93 2.35
CA ILE A 87 -13.00 5.29 2.96
C ILE A 87 -11.86 6.31 3.07
N LEU A 88 -11.53 7.03 1.99
CA LEU A 88 -10.49 8.07 2.03
C LEU A 88 -10.82 9.20 3.03
N GLN A 89 -12.10 9.57 3.16
CA GLN A 89 -12.52 10.58 4.15
C GLN A 89 -12.41 10.06 5.59
N LYS A 90 -12.64 8.76 5.80
CA LYS A 90 -12.60 8.11 7.12
C LYS A 90 -11.18 7.80 7.57
N TYR A 91 -10.29 7.43 6.65
CA TYR A 91 -8.92 7.00 6.93
C TYR A 91 -7.90 7.88 6.20
N PRO A 92 -7.37 8.94 6.86
CA PRO A 92 -6.37 9.82 6.26
C PRO A 92 -5.06 9.15 5.84
N VAL A 93 -4.79 7.92 6.31
CA VAL A 93 -3.61 7.14 5.93
C VAL A 93 -3.78 6.39 4.60
N VAL A 94 -5.02 6.26 4.12
CA VAL A 94 -5.33 5.61 2.85
C VAL A 94 -5.29 6.65 1.74
N SER A 95 -4.36 6.48 0.82
CA SER A 95 -4.11 7.42 -0.27
C SER A 95 -4.89 7.07 -1.53
N GLN A 96 -5.20 5.79 -1.72
CA GLN A 96 -5.94 5.26 -2.86
C GLN A 96 -6.75 4.03 -2.46
N VAL A 97 -7.90 3.85 -3.10
CA VAL A 97 -8.68 2.61 -3.06
C VAL A 97 -9.01 2.23 -4.49
N TYR A 98 -8.80 0.97 -4.85
CA TYR A 98 -9.00 0.50 -6.21
C TYR A 98 -9.42 -0.97 -6.27
N PHE A 99 -9.70 -1.43 -7.48
CA PHE A 99 -9.61 -2.85 -7.80
C PHE A 99 -8.90 -3.09 -9.13
N ASN A 100 -8.36 -4.30 -9.28
CA ASN A 100 -7.91 -4.89 -10.54
C ASN A 100 -8.67 -6.18 -10.81
N SER A 101 -8.89 -6.52 -12.07
CA SER A 101 -9.65 -7.71 -12.46
C SER A 101 -8.94 -8.53 -13.54
N SER A 102 -9.27 -9.82 -13.62
CA SER A 102 -8.74 -10.74 -14.64
C SER A 102 -9.16 -10.36 -16.07
N ILE A 103 -10.28 -9.64 -16.20
CA ILE A 103 -10.76 -9.09 -17.48
C ILE A 103 -10.08 -7.76 -17.85
N GLN A 104 -8.99 -7.40 -17.17
CA GLN A 104 -8.13 -6.26 -17.49
C GLN A 104 -8.83 -4.89 -17.32
N LEU A 105 -9.68 -4.78 -16.30
CA LEU A 105 -10.24 -3.51 -15.82
C LEU A 105 -9.63 -3.13 -14.47
N ASN A 106 -9.14 -1.89 -14.39
CA ASN A 106 -8.80 -1.17 -13.18
C ASN A 106 -9.83 -0.06 -12.92
N ARG A 107 -10.23 0.10 -11.65
CA ARG A 107 -10.98 1.25 -11.16
C ARG A 107 -10.26 1.77 -9.92
N LEU A 108 -9.85 3.04 -9.92
CA LEU A 108 -9.06 3.62 -8.84
C LEU A 108 -9.56 5.02 -8.45
N PHE A 109 -9.66 5.26 -7.14
CA PHE A 109 -10.01 6.54 -6.55
C PHE A 109 -8.90 7.02 -5.59
N PRO A 110 -8.52 8.31 -5.59
CA PRO A 110 -9.05 9.42 -6.38
C PRO A 110 -8.63 9.34 -7.86
N PRO A 111 -9.28 10.09 -8.79
CA PRO A 111 -8.92 10.04 -10.20
C PRO A 111 -7.47 10.49 -10.45
N TYR A 112 -6.88 9.94 -11.51
CA TYR A 112 -5.48 10.14 -11.91
C TYR A 112 -5.35 10.26 -13.42
N ASN A 113 -4.17 10.65 -13.90
CA ASN A 113 -3.90 10.77 -15.33
C ASN A 113 -3.50 9.39 -15.89
N VAL A 114 -4.48 8.64 -16.40
CA VAL A 114 -4.27 7.29 -16.92
C VAL A 114 -3.25 7.28 -18.06
N TYR A 115 -3.32 8.25 -18.96
CA TYR A 115 -2.47 8.31 -20.16
C TYR A 115 -1.02 8.68 -19.90
N GLU A 116 -0.76 9.47 -18.84
CA GLU A 116 0.61 9.79 -18.44
C GLU A 116 1.24 8.72 -17.55
N MET A 117 0.41 7.91 -16.88
CA MET A 117 0.88 7.03 -15.80
C MET A 117 0.91 5.55 -16.18
N LEU A 118 0.11 5.10 -17.16
CA LEU A 118 -0.02 3.69 -17.49
C LEU A 118 0.19 3.43 -18.99
N GLU A 119 0.97 2.39 -19.28
CA GLU A 119 1.11 1.86 -20.63
C GLU A 119 -0.18 1.15 -21.06
N PRO A 120 -0.61 1.23 -22.33
CA PRO A 120 -1.88 0.64 -22.77
C PRO A 120 -1.97 -0.89 -22.70
N ASP A 121 -0.86 -1.61 -22.72
CA ASP A 121 -0.78 -3.08 -22.81
C ASP A 121 -0.33 -3.75 -21.50
N LEU A 122 -0.43 -3.03 -20.39
CA LEU A 122 -0.08 -3.50 -19.06
C LEU A 122 -1.00 -4.64 -18.61
N ASP A 123 -0.42 -5.74 -18.12
CA ASP A 123 -1.18 -6.87 -17.57
C ASP A 123 -1.46 -6.66 -16.08
N LEU A 124 -2.70 -6.32 -15.74
CA LEU A 124 -3.09 -6.04 -14.36
C LEU A 124 -2.96 -7.25 -13.44
N THR A 125 -2.92 -8.48 -13.98
CA THR A 125 -2.81 -9.71 -13.19
C THR A 125 -1.36 -10.07 -12.85
N ALA A 126 -0.39 -9.50 -13.56
CA ALA A 126 1.03 -9.75 -13.35
C ALA A 126 1.61 -8.99 -12.14
N PHE A 127 0.83 -8.10 -11.51
CA PHE A 127 1.26 -7.33 -10.34
C PHE A 127 1.04 -8.10 -9.05
N ASN A 128 1.95 -7.92 -8.09
CA ASN A 128 1.91 -8.56 -6.78
C ASN A 128 0.64 -8.23 -5.99
N PHE A 129 0.14 -7.01 -6.07
CA PHE A 129 -1.13 -6.63 -5.46
C PHE A 129 -2.36 -7.29 -6.11
N TYR A 130 -2.19 -8.02 -7.21
CA TYR A 130 -3.20 -8.92 -7.75
C TYR A 130 -2.91 -10.39 -7.39
N TYR A 131 -1.76 -10.93 -7.81
CA TYR A 131 -1.50 -12.36 -7.67
C TYR A 131 -1.34 -12.81 -6.22
N GLU A 132 -0.84 -11.99 -5.30
CA GLU A 132 -0.74 -12.37 -3.87
C GLU A 132 -2.13 -12.60 -3.24
N ALA A 133 -3.19 -12.05 -3.85
CA ALA A 133 -4.56 -12.22 -3.41
C ALA A 133 -5.33 -13.29 -4.21
N ASP A 134 -4.73 -13.86 -5.27
CA ASP A 134 -5.39 -14.84 -6.11
C ASP A 134 -5.60 -16.19 -5.38
N GLU A 135 -6.34 -17.10 -6.01
CA GLU A 135 -6.66 -18.40 -5.40
C GLU A 135 -5.41 -19.28 -5.15
N ALA A 136 -4.37 -19.15 -5.98
CA ALA A 136 -3.16 -19.96 -5.86
C ALA A 136 -2.31 -19.53 -4.66
N HIS A 137 -2.24 -18.22 -4.38
CA HIS A 137 -1.45 -17.66 -3.28
C HIS A 137 -2.25 -17.47 -2.00
N ASN A 138 -3.55 -17.20 -2.11
CA ASN A 138 -4.47 -16.94 -1.00
C ASN A 138 -5.75 -17.80 -1.08
N PRO A 139 -5.63 -19.14 -0.94
CA PRO A 139 -6.77 -20.05 -0.97
C PRO A 139 -7.78 -19.80 0.16
N GLU A 140 -7.35 -19.14 1.24
CA GLU A 140 -8.20 -18.76 2.37
C GLU A 140 -9.03 -17.48 2.10
N ARG A 141 -8.77 -16.77 0.99
CA ARG A 141 -9.49 -15.57 0.54
C ARG A 141 -9.51 -14.44 1.59
N LYS A 142 -8.44 -14.34 2.37
CA LYS A 142 -8.29 -13.35 3.46
C LYS A 142 -7.69 -12.03 2.96
N PRO A 143 -7.79 -10.93 3.73
CA PRO A 143 -6.99 -9.76 3.46
C PRO A 143 -5.49 -10.08 3.47
N VAL A 144 -4.73 -9.52 2.54
CA VAL A 144 -3.28 -9.73 2.42
C VAL A 144 -2.56 -8.39 2.40
N TRP A 145 -1.57 -8.22 3.28
CA TRP A 145 -0.62 -7.11 3.16
C TRP A 145 0.47 -7.50 2.18
N VAL A 146 0.60 -6.74 1.09
CA VAL A 146 1.63 -6.97 0.08
C VAL A 146 2.96 -6.48 0.64
N ASP A 147 3.87 -7.43 0.90
CA ASP A 147 5.13 -7.23 1.64
C ASP A 147 6.19 -6.44 0.86
N ALA A 148 6.07 -6.37 -0.47
CA ALA A 148 6.99 -5.59 -1.28
C ALA A 148 6.58 -4.12 -1.30
N MET A 149 7.26 -3.28 -0.53
CA MET A 149 7.15 -1.83 -0.73
C MET A 149 7.60 -1.49 -2.15
N TYR A 150 6.76 -0.79 -2.91
CA TYR A 150 7.07 -0.33 -4.26
C TYR A 150 6.99 1.19 -4.36
N ILE A 151 7.66 1.74 -5.37
CA ILE A 151 7.53 3.16 -5.72
C ILE A 151 6.24 3.28 -6.53
N ASP A 152 5.32 4.08 -6.02
CA ASP A 152 4.09 4.42 -6.73
C ASP A 152 4.41 5.04 -8.11
N PRO A 153 3.95 4.43 -9.23
CA PRO A 153 4.10 5.00 -10.57
C PRO A 153 3.52 6.41 -10.68
N VAL A 154 2.56 6.78 -9.82
CA VAL A 154 1.90 8.10 -9.84
C VAL A 154 2.60 9.15 -8.95
N GLY A 155 3.80 8.84 -8.43
CA GLY A 155 4.70 9.82 -7.83
C GLY A 155 4.44 10.17 -6.35
N ARG A 156 3.61 9.40 -5.64
CA ARG A 156 3.26 9.67 -4.22
C ARG A 156 4.26 9.11 -3.21
N GLY A 157 5.31 8.45 -3.67
CA GLY A 157 6.37 7.89 -2.83
C GLY A 157 6.22 6.39 -2.66
N TRP A 158 6.73 5.87 -1.55
CA TRP A 158 6.68 4.43 -1.27
C TRP A 158 5.41 4.07 -0.53
N MET A 159 4.85 2.93 -0.88
CA MET A 159 3.55 2.50 -0.38
C MET A 159 3.58 1.04 0.06
N ILE A 160 2.65 0.74 0.95
CA ILE A 160 2.21 -0.62 1.26
C ILE A 160 0.77 -0.76 0.82
N THR A 161 0.41 -1.95 0.37
CA THR A 161 -0.92 -2.25 -0.13
C THR A 161 -1.56 -3.31 0.76
N LEU A 162 -2.80 -3.07 1.14
CA LEU A 162 -3.69 -4.08 1.70
C LEU A 162 -4.67 -4.51 0.62
N THR A 163 -4.76 -5.81 0.35
CA THR A 163 -5.63 -6.35 -0.69
C THR A 163 -6.72 -7.26 -0.11
N GLN A 164 -7.84 -7.37 -0.83
CA GLN A 164 -8.92 -8.30 -0.52
C GLN A 164 -9.47 -8.89 -1.82
N PRO A 165 -9.39 -10.21 -2.02
CA PRO A 165 -10.01 -10.81 -3.19
C PRO A 165 -11.54 -10.86 -3.03
N VAL A 166 -12.25 -10.71 -4.15
CA VAL A 166 -13.72 -10.72 -4.23
C VAL A 166 -14.16 -11.83 -5.17
N TYR A 167 -14.95 -12.76 -4.64
CA TYR A 167 -15.40 -13.93 -5.38
C TYR A 167 -16.91 -13.88 -5.64
N HIS A 168 -17.32 -14.46 -6.77
CA HIS A 168 -18.73 -14.75 -7.04
C HIS A 168 -18.85 -16.11 -7.72
N MET A 169 -19.68 -17.00 -7.17
CA MET A 169 -19.81 -18.39 -7.65
C MET A 169 -18.46 -19.11 -7.77
N GLU A 170 -17.62 -18.99 -6.73
CA GLU A 170 -16.26 -19.56 -6.67
C GLU A 170 -15.24 -18.99 -7.69
N GLU A 171 -15.63 -18.02 -8.51
CA GLU A 171 -14.73 -17.34 -9.45
C GLU A 171 -14.22 -16.02 -8.85
N LEU A 172 -12.90 -15.81 -8.90
CA LEU A 172 -12.29 -14.53 -8.54
C LEU A 172 -12.69 -13.46 -9.57
N LYS A 173 -13.49 -12.48 -9.15
CA LYS A 173 -13.97 -11.40 -10.03
C LYS A 173 -13.01 -10.24 -10.09
N LEU A 174 -12.48 -9.84 -8.93
CA LEU A 174 -11.55 -8.72 -8.80
C LEU A 174 -10.78 -8.84 -7.48
N VAL A 175 -9.68 -8.11 -7.39
CA VAL A 175 -8.90 -7.89 -6.17
C VAL A 175 -8.99 -6.42 -5.83
N LEU A 176 -9.57 -6.11 -4.67
CA LEU A 176 -9.58 -4.77 -4.08
C LEU A 176 -8.21 -4.45 -3.50
N GLY A 177 -7.81 -3.19 -3.53
CA GLY A 177 -6.58 -2.68 -2.93
C GLY A 177 -6.81 -1.37 -2.19
N MET A 178 -6.11 -1.20 -1.07
CA MET A 178 -5.95 0.06 -0.35
C MET A 178 -4.46 0.38 -0.24
N ASP A 179 -4.05 1.50 -0.83
CA ASP A 179 -2.65 1.92 -0.77
C ASP A 179 -2.45 2.97 0.33
N LEU A 180 -1.46 2.71 1.19
CA LEU A 180 -1.02 3.62 2.23
C LEU A 180 0.36 4.15 1.86
N THR A 181 0.54 5.47 1.82
CA THR A 181 1.88 6.02 1.63
C THR A 181 2.67 5.98 2.92
N LEU A 182 3.98 5.77 2.79
CA LEU A 182 4.89 5.84 3.93
C LEU A 182 4.91 7.24 4.57
N ASN A 183 4.73 8.29 3.76
CA ASN A 183 4.58 9.65 4.27
C ASN A 183 3.40 9.75 5.23
N ASP A 184 2.24 9.21 4.85
CA ASP A 184 1.06 9.24 5.69
C ASP A 184 1.26 8.45 6.97
N ILE A 185 1.97 7.31 6.91
CA ILE A 185 2.36 6.53 8.11
C ILE A 185 3.25 7.37 9.03
N ILE A 186 4.23 8.07 8.49
CA ILE A 186 5.14 8.93 9.27
C ILE A 186 4.40 10.09 9.89
N GLU A 187 3.61 10.83 9.09
CA GLU A 187 2.87 12.00 9.56
C GLU A 187 1.81 11.62 10.59
N ASN A 188 1.11 10.51 10.39
CA ASN A 188 0.02 10.10 11.27
C ASN A 188 0.46 9.33 12.51
N TYR A 189 1.61 8.66 12.50
CA TYR A 189 2.06 7.83 13.63
C TYR A 189 3.39 8.27 14.23
N ILE A 190 4.40 8.55 13.41
CA ILE A 190 5.76 8.81 13.90
C ILE A 190 5.92 10.25 14.37
N ASN A 191 5.43 11.22 13.61
CA ASN A 191 5.60 12.65 13.91
C ASN A 191 4.69 13.13 15.04
N LYS A 192 3.58 12.44 15.32
CA LYS A 192 2.64 12.81 16.40
C LYS A 192 3.12 12.43 17.81
N THR A 193 4.15 11.59 17.92
CA THR A 193 4.71 11.20 19.22
C THR A 193 5.99 11.98 19.54
N SER A 194 6.34 12.15 20.82
CA SER A 194 7.65 12.66 21.25
C SER A 194 8.75 11.58 21.29
N HIS A 195 8.37 10.30 21.24
CA HIS A 195 9.29 9.17 21.25
C HIS A 195 10.22 9.18 20.03
N GLN A 196 11.46 8.71 20.20
CA GLN A 196 12.42 8.59 19.12
C GLN A 196 12.24 7.24 18.45
N ILE A 197 11.68 7.23 17.24
CA ILE A 197 11.29 5.99 16.54
C ILE A 197 12.15 5.77 15.29
N LEU A 198 12.51 4.50 15.05
CA LEU A 198 13.07 3.98 13.81
C LEU A 198 12.27 2.73 13.41
N ILE A 199 11.86 2.63 12.16
CA ILE A 199 11.18 1.47 11.59
C ILE A 199 12.12 0.80 10.60
N ILE A 200 12.26 -0.52 10.72
CA ILE A 200 13.06 -1.35 9.80
C ILE A 200 12.23 -2.53 9.28
N ASP A 201 12.53 -3.02 8.08
CA ASP A 201 11.97 -4.27 7.57
C ASP A 201 12.65 -5.51 8.18
N LYS A 202 12.20 -6.71 7.81
CA LYS A 202 12.76 -7.97 8.32
C LYS A 202 14.20 -8.21 7.87
N GLU A 203 14.64 -7.58 6.78
CA GLU A 203 16.01 -7.60 6.30
C GLU A 203 16.91 -6.57 7.02
N GLY A 204 16.34 -5.73 7.88
CA GLY A 204 17.04 -4.69 8.63
C GLY A 204 17.29 -3.41 7.84
N THR A 205 16.62 -3.22 6.70
CA THR A 205 16.62 -1.98 5.93
C THR A 205 15.71 -0.97 6.61
N VAL A 206 16.19 0.27 6.71
CA VAL A 206 15.42 1.37 7.29
C VAL A 206 14.25 1.70 6.39
N VAL A 207 13.05 1.71 6.96
CA VAL A 207 11.81 2.13 6.31
C VAL A 207 11.60 3.62 6.59
N ALA A 208 11.56 4.00 7.87
CA ALA A 208 11.32 5.39 8.30
C ALA A 208 11.99 5.66 9.64
N GLY A 209 12.32 6.92 9.92
CA GLY A 209 12.89 7.27 11.22
C GLY A 209 13.06 8.77 11.43
N LYS A 210 12.96 9.20 12.68
CA LYS A 210 13.23 10.59 13.05
C LYS A 210 14.71 10.91 12.89
N SER A 211 15.04 12.16 12.57
CA SER A 211 16.45 12.55 12.31
C SER A 211 17.40 12.16 13.45
N LYS A 212 16.95 12.24 14.70
CA LYS A 212 17.78 11.86 15.85
C LYS A 212 18.06 10.36 15.94
N THR A 213 17.14 9.51 15.52
CA THR A 213 17.36 8.05 15.50
C THR A 213 18.32 7.68 14.39
N ILE A 214 18.20 8.33 13.24
CA ILE A 214 19.12 8.20 12.10
C ILE A 214 20.55 8.60 12.50
N GLU A 215 20.74 9.72 13.20
CA GLU A 215 22.04 10.12 13.75
C GLU A 215 22.62 9.08 14.72
N VAL A 216 21.80 8.59 15.67
CA VAL A 216 22.23 7.64 16.71
C VAL A 216 22.68 6.31 16.11
N PHE A 217 21.97 5.85 15.07
CA PHE A 217 22.33 4.64 14.33
C PHE A 217 23.43 4.86 13.29
N SER A 218 24.01 6.07 13.22
CA SER A 218 25.07 6.43 12.27
C SER A 218 24.66 6.18 10.81
N LEU A 219 23.37 6.37 10.52
CA LEU A 219 22.79 6.21 9.20
C LEU A 219 22.90 7.52 8.41
N PRO A 220 22.96 7.47 7.07
CA PRO A 220 22.87 8.68 6.26
C PRO A 220 21.54 9.42 6.55
N PRO A 221 21.54 10.76 6.52
CA PRO A 221 20.35 11.54 6.83
C PRO A 221 19.20 11.21 5.88
N LEU A 222 17.98 11.16 6.43
CA LEU A 222 16.75 10.96 5.65
C LEU A 222 16.17 12.29 5.21
N LYS A 223 15.83 12.42 3.92
CA LYS A 223 14.94 13.50 3.44
C LYS A 223 13.53 13.23 3.96
N ASN A 224 12.93 14.24 4.60
CA ASN A 224 11.59 14.19 5.20
C ASN A 224 11.33 12.95 6.07
N HIS A 225 12.33 12.45 6.79
CA HIS A 225 12.23 11.27 7.68
C HIS A 225 11.93 9.94 6.97
N THR A 226 12.00 9.88 5.63
CA THR A 226 11.83 8.65 4.85
C THR A 226 13.13 8.20 4.19
N TYR A 227 13.44 6.90 4.29
CA TYR A 227 14.51 6.26 3.49
C TYR A 227 14.32 6.51 1.99
N THR A 228 13.07 6.59 1.60
CA THR A 228 12.62 6.36 0.26
C THR A 228 12.65 7.59 -0.63
N GLN A 229 12.40 8.79 -0.09
CA GLN A 229 12.66 10.05 -0.80
C GLN A 229 14.15 10.39 -0.85
N THR A 230 14.96 9.73 -0.01
CA THR A 230 16.41 9.92 0.01
C THR A 230 17.04 9.22 -1.19
N ILE A 231 16.64 7.97 -1.47
CA ILE A 231 17.22 7.14 -2.55
C ILE A 231 16.82 7.53 -3.98
N THR A 232 15.72 8.26 -4.19
CA THR A 232 15.29 8.73 -5.53
C THR A 232 16.00 10.01 -5.99
N SER A 233 16.87 10.59 -5.16
CA SER A 233 17.36 11.97 -5.33
C SER A 233 18.88 12.13 -5.56
N ASP A 234 19.54 11.10 -6.12
CA ASP A 234 20.97 10.98 -6.55
C ASP A 234 21.79 9.94 -5.78
N SER A 235 22.56 9.09 -6.48
CA SER A 235 23.74 8.31 -6.03
C SER A 235 23.69 7.50 -4.71
N PHE A 236 22.55 7.38 -4.03
CA PHE A 236 22.42 6.67 -2.76
C PHE A 236 22.42 5.16 -2.96
N ARG A 237 23.25 4.46 -2.19
CA ARG A 237 23.31 2.99 -2.18
C ARG A 237 22.32 2.46 -1.14
N LYS A 238 21.41 1.58 -1.57
CA LYS A 238 20.42 0.97 -0.69
C LYS A 238 21.04 0.32 0.56
N GLU A 239 22.23 -0.24 0.41
CA GLU A 239 23.02 -0.89 1.47
C GLU A 239 23.38 0.03 2.64
N ASP A 240 23.54 1.34 2.41
CA ASP A 240 23.97 2.29 3.46
C ASP A 240 22.88 2.53 4.53
N PHE A 241 21.65 2.07 4.26
CA PHE A 241 20.51 2.19 5.15
C PHE A 241 20.07 0.85 5.73
N ASN A 242 20.88 -0.19 5.59
CA ASN A 242 20.64 -1.48 6.21
C ASN A 242 21.48 -1.64 7.47
N LEU A 243 20.85 -1.98 8.59
CA LEU A 243 21.53 -2.06 9.89
C LEU A 243 22.60 -3.16 9.92
N PHE A 244 22.42 -4.27 9.21
CA PHE A 244 23.43 -5.33 9.09
C PHE A 244 24.65 -4.89 8.25
N LYS A 245 24.48 -3.86 7.40
CA LYS A 245 25.56 -3.30 6.56
C LYS A 245 26.18 -2.05 7.15
N SER A 246 25.66 -1.54 8.27
CA SER A 246 26.21 -0.37 8.96
C SER A 246 27.70 -0.52 9.22
N ARG A 247 28.47 0.57 9.07
CA ARG A 247 29.90 0.60 9.44
C ARG A 247 30.11 0.48 10.95
N ASN A 248 29.11 0.84 11.75
CA ASN A 248 29.14 0.76 13.20
C ASN A 248 28.85 -0.68 13.69
N GLY A 249 29.81 -1.30 14.38
CA GLY A 249 29.66 -2.65 14.91
C GLY A 249 28.60 -2.81 15.99
N GLU A 250 28.33 -1.76 16.77
CA GLU A 250 27.22 -1.74 17.74
C GLU A 250 25.89 -1.87 17.00
N VAL A 251 25.69 -1.11 15.93
CA VAL A 251 24.46 -1.12 15.14
C VAL A 251 24.20 -2.49 14.51
N ARG A 252 25.24 -3.14 13.97
CA ARG A 252 25.11 -4.50 13.44
C ARG A 252 24.70 -5.51 14.52
N ARG A 253 25.22 -5.37 15.75
CA ARG A 253 24.81 -6.22 16.89
C ARG A 253 23.37 -5.98 17.31
N ILE A 254 22.92 -4.72 17.26
CA ILE A 254 21.54 -4.36 17.54
C ILE A 254 20.60 -5.00 16.52
N ALA A 255 20.95 -4.95 15.22
CA ALA A 255 20.20 -5.63 14.17
C ALA A 255 20.09 -7.14 14.43
N ASP A 256 21.20 -7.79 14.76
CA ASP A 256 21.26 -9.22 15.06
C ASP A 256 20.42 -9.59 16.30
N GLY A 257 20.54 -8.84 17.38
CA GLY A 257 19.75 -9.04 18.60
C GLY A 257 18.24 -8.90 18.35
N ILE A 258 17.83 -7.92 17.58
CA ILE A 258 16.42 -7.64 17.30
C ILE A 258 15.83 -8.62 16.29
N ILE A 259 16.49 -8.83 15.14
CA ILE A 259 15.91 -9.56 14.01
C ILE A 259 16.13 -11.05 14.16
N ASN A 260 17.37 -11.48 14.43
CA ASN A 260 17.72 -12.90 14.48
C ASN A 260 17.41 -13.53 15.85
N HIS A 261 17.51 -12.75 16.92
CA HIS A 261 17.28 -13.22 18.29
C HIS A 261 15.99 -12.72 18.93
N GLN A 262 15.18 -11.92 18.22
CA GLN A 262 13.89 -11.39 18.69
C GLN A 262 13.95 -10.73 20.08
N GLN A 263 15.07 -10.09 20.40
CA GLN A 263 15.22 -9.37 21.66
C GLN A 263 14.36 -8.11 21.65
N SER A 264 13.42 -8.03 22.60
CA SER A 264 12.54 -6.86 22.77
C SER A 264 13.27 -5.66 23.36
N GLU A 265 14.42 -5.87 23.99
CA GLU A 265 15.26 -4.80 24.55
C GLU A 265 16.73 -5.11 24.29
N VAL A 266 17.44 -4.13 23.76
CA VAL A 266 18.87 -4.18 23.51
C VAL A 266 19.52 -2.84 23.86
N TRP A 267 20.83 -2.87 24.14
CA TRP A 267 21.58 -1.69 24.58
C TRP A 267 22.74 -1.44 23.63
N MET A 268 22.95 -0.18 23.25
CA MET A 268 24.10 0.25 22.44
C MET A 268 24.86 1.37 23.14
N THR A 269 26.16 1.44 22.86
CA THR A 269 26.99 2.55 23.33
C THR A 269 27.25 3.53 22.19
N VAL A 270 26.94 4.81 22.41
CA VAL A 270 27.23 5.89 21.47
C VAL A 270 28.06 6.95 22.20
N GLY A 271 29.34 7.04 21.86
CA GLY A 271 30.32 7.83 22.62
C GLY A 271 30.43 7.30 24.06
N GLN A 272 30.09 8.13 25.04
CA GLN A 272 30.08 7.76 26.47
C GLN A 272 28.68 7.39 27.00
N ARG A 273 27.65 7.43 26.15
CA ARG A 273 26.26 7.19 26.57
C ARG A 273 25.85 5.76 26.26
N LYS A 274 25.16 5.13 27.22
CA LYS A 274 24.38 3.91 26.98
C LYS A 274 22.97 4.32 26.56
N ILE A 275 22.56 3.84 25.39
CA ILE A 275 21.24 4.07 24.81
C ILE A 275 20.48 2.75 24.85
N LYS A 276 19.25 2.80 25.38
CA LYS A 276 18.34 1.66 25.35
C LYS A 276 17.53 1.71 24.06
N VAL A 277 17.40 0.57 23.40
CA VAL A 277 16.55 0.39 22.22
C VAL A 277 15.55 -0.71 22.56
N VAL A 278 14.27 -0.35 22.55
CA VAL A 278 13.16 -1.31 22.71
C VAL A 278 12.62 -1.60 21.33
N SER A 279 12.43 -2.88 21.01
CA SER A 279 11.93 -3.33 19.72
C SER A 279 10.60 -4.04 19.87
N LYS A 280 9.70 -3.80 18.91
CA LYS A 280 8.48 -4.56 18.73
C LYS A 280 8.32 -4.95 17.26
N LYS A 281 8.25 -6.25 16.99
CA LYS A 281 7.84 -6.75 15.67
C LYS A 281 6.36 -6.43 15.44
N THR A 282 6.02 -5.88 14.29
CA THR A 282 4.63 -5.63 13.91
C THR A 282 3.93 -6.94 13.55
N SER A 283 2.62 -7.02 13.79
CA SER A 283 1.89 -8.28 13.59
C SER A 283 1.43 -8.48 12.14
N LYS A 284 1.31 -7.37 11.40
CA LYS A 284 0.71 -7.32 10.05
C LYS A 284 1.73 -7.10 8.95
N LEU A 285 2.73 -6.29 9.25
CA LEU A 285 3.89 -6.05 8.40
C LEU A 285 5.04 -6.80 9.03
N ASP A 286 5.96 -7.33 8.23
CA ASP A 286 7.17 -7.98 8.75
C ASP A 286 8.21 -6.96 9.26
N TRP A 287 7.75 -5.80 9.74
CA TRP A 287 8.59 -4.70 10.22
C TRP A 287 8.88 -4.79 11.71
N PHE A 288 9.90 -4.05 12.13
CA PHE A 288 10.22 -3.81 13.53
C PHE A 288 10.15 -2.30 13.81
N VAL A 289 9.39 -1.94 14.84
CA VAL A 289 9.34 -0.58 15.38
C VAL A 289 10.30 -0.50 16.56
N LEU A 290 11.32 0.33 16.43
CA LEU A 290 12.33 0.57 17.44
C LEU A 290 12.05 1.89 18.14
N GLU A 291 11.96 1.88 19.47
CA GLU A 291 11.93 3.05 20.33
C GLU A 291 13.30 3.25 20.99
N ILE A 292 13.86 4.45 20.84
CA ILE A 292 15.19 4.80 21.30
C ILE A 292 15.08 5.74 22.51
N PHE A 293 15.70 5.35 23.62
CA PHE A 293 15.75 6.15 24.85
C PHE A 293 17.11 6.83 24.96
N LEU A 294 17.13 8.16 24.73
CA LEU A 294 18.33 9.01 24.65
C LEU A 294 18.70 9.69 25.96
#